data_AF-A0A1E8BQN8-F1
#
_entry.id   AF-A0A1E8BQN8-F1
#
_cell.length_a   1.000
_cell.length_b   1.000
_cell.length_c   1.000
_cell.angle_alpha   90.00
_cell.angle_beta   90.00
_cell.angle_gamma   90.00
#
_symmetry.space_group_name_H-M   'P 1'
#
loop_
_entity.id
_entity.type
_entity.pdbx_description
1 polymer ?
#
loop_
_entity_poly.entity_id
_entity_poly.type
_entity_poly.pdbx_seq_one_letter_code
_entity_poly.pdbx_strand_id
1 'polypeptide(L)'
;MLKTKFKKIMLTSLCVGTLILSAACGNSETNVGEEKDKQGHTPREVMLDFVEADLQRDHKTILKLVVDGDKDTILDRNQGPKNKLSYKDYKVKEYVVDKDTIMYNFSSKKPPKNIDKEVKWIRVVRTGEGFKVRSYAAPYRNEIDEVADTKPTSEFSSND
;
A
#
# COMPACT_ATOMS: atom_id res chain seq x y z
N MET A 1 69.86 10.97 13.00
CA MET A 1 69.48 10.15 14.19
C MET A 1 68.40 9.16 13.78
N LEU A 2 68.56 7.87 14.11
CA LEU A 2 67.51 6.86 13.99
C LEU A 2 66.33 7.15 14.95
N LYS A 3 65.11 6.82 14.54
CA LYS A 3 64.10 6.06 15.32
C LYS A 3 62.80 5.85 14.53
N THR A 4 62.83 4.91 13.59
CA THR A 4 61.62 4.23 13.10
C THR A 4 60.94 3.50 14.26
N LYS A 5 59.63 3.71 14.46
CA LYS A 5 58.84 2.99 15.48
C LYS A 5 57.98 1.92 14.81
N PHE A 6 58.48 0.69 14.75
CA PHE A 6 57.62 -0.48 14.63
C PHE A 6 56.81 -0.66 15.92
N LYS A 7 55.49 -0.86 15.83
CA LYS A 7 54.71 -1.48 16.92
C LYS A 7 53.51 -2.28 16.39
N LYS A 8 53.71 -3.60 16.41
CA LYS A 8 52.75 -4.70 16.60
C LYS A 8 51.47 -4.73 15.74
N ILE A 9 51.48 -5.70 14.83
CA ILE A 9 50.31 -6.48 14.40
C ILE A 9 49.55 -6.98 15.65
N MET A 10 48.21 -6.89 15.61
CA MET A 10 47.32 -7.69 16.46
C MET A 10 46.21 -8.23 15.57
N LEU A 11 46.18 -9.55 15.42
CA LEU A 11 45.22 -10.29 14.62
C LEU A 11 44.27 -11.02 15.58
N THR A 12 42.99 -10.63 15.58
CA THR A 12 41.89 -11.31 16.27
C THR A 12 40.71 -11.34 15.27
N SER A 13 40.48 -12.38 14.47
CA SER A 13 40.34 -13.83 14.76
C SER A 13 39.10 -14.16 15.61
N LEU A 14 38.14 -14.88 15.01
CA LEU A 14 36.94 -15.55 15.59
C LEU A 14 35.94 -14.62 16.33
N CYS A 15 34.61 -14.79 16.34
CA CYS A 15 33.62 -15.76 15.83
C CYS A 15 32.34 -14.95 15.47
N VAL A 16 31.29 -15.43 14.81
CA VAL A 16 30.87 -16.75 14.24
C VAL A 16 30.17 -16.44 12.88
N GLY A 17 29.70 -17.31 11.98
CA GLY A 17 29.02 -18.61 12.06
C GLY A 17 27.60 -18.49 11.50
N THR A 18 27.38 -19.01 10.30
CA THR A 18 26.18 -18.80 9.46
C THR A 18 24.88 -19.41 10.01
N LEU A 19 23.78 -18.67 9.93
CA LEU A 19 22.41 -19.20 9.80
C LEU A 19 21.79 -18.49 8.57
N ILE A 20 21.88 -19.07 7.38
CA ILE A 20 20.89 -20.02 6.84
C ILE A 20 19.46 -19.51 7.06
N LEU A 21 19.00 -18.67 6.14
CA LEU A 21 17.69 -18.86 5.55
C LEU A 21 17.89 -19.34 4.11
N SER A 22 18.10 -20.64 3.98
CA SER A 22 17.71 -21.36 2.79
C SER A 22 16.20 -21.20 2.63
N ALA A 23 15.77 -20.17 1.90
CA ALA A 23 14.47 -20.16 1.27
C ALA A 23 14.45 -21.31 0.25
N ALA A 24 14.10 -22.50 0.74
CA ALA A 24 13.80 -23.64 -0.12
C ALA A 24 12.69 -23.20 -1.08
N CYS A 25 12.75 -23.69 -2.32
CA CYS A 25 11.72 -23.43 -3.33
C CYS A 25 10.40 -24.09 -2.92
N GLY A 26 9.62 -23.40 -2.08
CA GLY A 26 8.19 -23.58 -1.97
C GLY A 26 7.50 -22.49 -2.78
N ASN A 27 6.60 -22.87 -3.68
CA ASN A 27 5.65 -21.93 -4.28
C ASN A 27 4.61 -21.51 -3.23
N SER A 28 5.02 -20.76 -2.22
CA SER A 28 4.13 -19.76 -1.64
C SER A 28 4.21 -18.55 -2.57
N GLU A 29 3.30 -18.50 -3.54
CA GLU A 29 3.03 -17.26 -4.26
C GLU A 29 2.72 -16.21 -3.19
N THR A 30 3.62 -15.24 -3.02
CA THR A 30 3.42 -14.18 -2.03
C THR A 30 2.14 -13.46 -2.44
N ASN A 31 1.11 -13.51 -1.59
CA ASN A 31 -0.14 -12.80 -1.88
C ASN A 31 0.21 -11.35 -2.18
N VAL A 32 -0.18 -10.85 -3.35
CA VAL A 32 0.20 -9.51 -3.84
C VAL A 32 -0.16 -8.43 -2.80
N GLY A 33 -1.21 -8.69 -1.99
CA GLY A 33 -1.64 -7.84 -0.87
C GLY A 33 -0.59 -7.56 0.22
N GLU A 34 0.45 -8.39 0.36
CA GLU A 34 1.50 -8.29 1.39
C GLU A 34 2.88 -7.93 0.83
N GLU A 35 3.03 -7.87 -0.51
CA GLU A 35 4.28 -7.43 -1.12
C GLU A 35 4.48 -5.92 -0.93
N LYS A 36 5.69 -5.51 -0.55
CA LYS A 36 6.08 -4.10 -0.47
C LYS A 36 6.80 -3.68 -1.76
N ASP A 37 6.43 -2.52 -2.29
CA ASP A 37 7.13 -1.90 -3.42
C ASP A 37 8.52 -1.33 -3.02
N LYS A 38 9.18 -0.66 -3.97
CA LYS A 38 10.52 -0.06 -3.78
C LYS A 38 10.54 1.06 -2.74
N GLN A 39 9.37 1.59 -2.37
CA GLN A 39 9.18 2.63 -1.38
C GLN A 39 8.84 2.04 0.00
N GLY A 40 8.58 0.73 0.07
CA GLY A 40 8.22 0.02 1.28
C GLY A 40 6.72 -0.03 1.56
N HIS A 41 5.87 0.37 0.60
CA HIS A 41 4.41 0.37 0.74
C HIS A 41 3.81 -0.89 0.14
N THR A 42 2.85 -1.49 0.85
CA THR A 42 1.95 -2.54 0.35
C THR A 42 0.78 -1.91 -0.41
N PRO A 43 0.10 -2.66 -1.30
CA PRO A 43 -1.11 -2.17 -1.96
C PRO A 43 -2.26 -1.90 -0.97
N ARG A 44 -2.29 -2.58 0.19
CA ARG A 44 -3.23 -2.26 1.28
C ARG A 44 -2.96 -0.90 1.91
N GLU A 45 -1.70 -0.60 2.24
CA GLU A 45 -1.29 0.71 2.76
C GLU A 45 -1.68 1.82 1.76
N VAL A 46 -1.36 1.66 0.47
CA VAL A 46 -1.75 2.62 -0.59
C VAL A 46 -3.27 2.80 -0.72
N MET A 47 -4.06 1.74 -0.57
CA MET A 47 -5.52 1.83 -0.60
C MET A 47 -6.07 2.57 0.64
N LEU A 48 -5.55 2.29 1.84
CA LEU A 48 -5.97 2.96 3.07
C LEU A 48 -5.59 4.45 3.08
N ASP A 49 -4.36 4.78 2.66
CA ASP A 49 -3.89 6.16 2.48
C ASP A 49 -4.80 6.93 1.52
N PHE A 50 -5.23 6.30 0.42
CA PHE A 50 -6.15 6.90 -0.55
C PHE A 50 -7.55 7.14 0.04
N VAL A 51 -8.09 6.17 0.78
CA VAL A 51 -9.41 6.29 1.43
C VAL A 51 -9.41 7.39 2.50
N GLU A 52 -8.33 7.54 3.27
CA GLU A 52 -8.18 8.65 4.21
C GLU A 52 -8.01 10.00 3.49
N ALA A 53 -7.18 10.07 2.45
CA ALA A 53 -6.96 11.28 1.69
C ALA A 53 -8.25 11.79 1.02
N ASP A 54 -9.09 10.91 0.49
CA ASP A 54 -10.40 11.28 -0.07
C ASP A 54 -11.38 11.79 0.99
N LEU A 55 -11.52 11.08 2.12
CA LEU A 55 -12.31 11.54 3.26
C LEU A 55 -11.86 12.92 3.77
N GLN A 56 -10.55 13.18 3.76
CA GLN A 56 -9.96 14.46 4.16
C GLN A 56 -9.99 15.53 3.05
N ARG A 57 -10.35 15.16 1.81
CA ARG A 57 -10.20 15.96 0.58
C ARG A 57 -8.77 16.49 0.40
N ASP A 58 -7.77 15.66 0.74
CA ASP A 58 -6.35 15.92 0.48
C ASP A 58 -6.01 15.58 -0.97
N HIS A 59 -6.28 16.52 -1.87
CA HIS A 59 -5.99 16.41 -3.29
C HIS A 59 -4.50 16.16 -3.54
N LYS A 60 -3.62 16.82 -2.78
CA LYS A 60 -2.17 16.68 -2.91
C LYS A 60 -1.68 15.26 -2.60
N THR A 61 -2.34 14.56 -1.67
CA THR A 61 -2.03 13.15 -1.38
C THR A 61 -2.69 12.23 -2.40
N ILE A 62 -3.97 12.44 -2.75
CA ILE A 62 -4.66 11.70 -3.83
C ILE A 62 -3.81 11.65 -5.11
N LEU A 63 -3.33 12.81 -5.58
CA LEU A 63 -2.56 12.92 -6.83
C LEU A 63 -1.20 12.22 -6.82
N LYS A 64 -0.66 11.85 -5.65
CA LYS A 64 0.54 11.02 -5.55
C LYS A 64 0.22 9.52 -5.62
N LEU A 65 -0.94 9.14 -5.07
CA LEU A 65 -1.39 7.77 -4.93
C LEU A 65 -2.07 7.24 -6.19
N VAL A 66 -2.67 8.09 -7.02
CA VAL A 66 -3.31 7.66 -8.27
C VAL A 66 -2.32 7.53 -9.43
N VAL A 67 -2.65 6.64 -10.38
CA VAL A 67 -2.00 6.58 -11.70
C VAL A 67 -2.23 7.91 -12.43
N ASP A 68 -1.18 8.42 -13.09
CA ASP A 68 -1.23 9.66 -13.89
C ASP A 68 -1.71 10.92 -13.13
N GLY A 69 -1.64 10.94 -11.79
CA GLY A 69 -2.05 12.10 -10.99
C GLY A 69 -1.19 13.36 -11.20
N ASP A 70 0.01 13.23 -11.75
CA ASP A 70 0.84 14.34 -12.23
C ASP A 70 0.26 15.04 -13.48
N LYS A 71 -0.64 14.36 -14.20
CA LYS A 71 -1.34 14.84 -15.41
C LYS A 71 -2.76 15.33 -15.12
N ASP A 72 -3.32 15.07 -13.93
CA ASP A 72 -4.63 15.56 -13.53
C ASP A 72 -4.67 17.10 -13.45
N THR A 73 -5.73 17.69 -14.00
CA THR A 73 -5.95 19.14 -14.06
C THR A 73 -7.20 19.60 -13.31
N ILE A 74 -7.93 18.68 -12.68
CA ILE A 74 -9.19 18.92 -11.96
C ILE A 74 -8.90 19.16 -10.47
N LEU A 75 -7.95 18.40 -9.90
CA LEU A 75 -7.59 18.47 -8.49
C LEU A 75 -6.46 19.48 -8.24
N ASP A 76 -6.65 20.36 -7.25
CA ASP A 76 -5.61 21.29 -6.78
C ASP A 76 -4.42 20.55 -6.15
N ARG A 77 -3.28 20.58 -6.84
CA ARG A 77 -1.99 19.98 -6.46
C ARG A 77 -1.41 20.51 -5.15
N ASN A 78 -1.86 21.67 -4.68
CA ASN A 78 -1.40 22.30 -3.44
C ASN A 78 -2.37 22.10 -2.26
N GLN A 79 -3.60 21.67 -2.51
CA GLN A 79 -4.60 21.44 -1.48
C GLN A 79 -4.26 20.18 -0.66
N GLY A 80 -3.75 20.40 0.55
CA GLY A 80 -3.64 19.39 1.59
C GLY A 80 -4.99 19.03 2.24
N PRO A 81 -5.01 18.30 3.37
CA PRO A 81 -6.22 17.84 4.01
C PRO A 81 -7.07 19.02 4.52
N LYS A 82 -8.37 19.02 4.17
CA LYS A 82 -9.36 20.03 4.59
C LYS A 82 -9.98 19.73 5.95
N ASN A 83 -9.79 18.53 6.48
CA ASN A 83 -10.31 18.10 7.79
C ASN A 83 -9.37 17.05 8.41
N LYS A 84 -9.71 16.56 9.62
CA LYS A 84 -8.98 15.50 10.34
C LYS A 84 -9.86 14.28 10.61
N LEU A 85 -10.77 13.97 9.68
CA LEU A 85 -11.66 12.82 9.78
C LEU A 85 -10.90 11.55 9.38
N SER A 86 -11.22 10.44 10.03
CA SER A 86 -10.71 9.11 9.72
C SER A 86 -11.77 8.05 9.98
N TYR A 87 -11.71 6.95 9.23
CA TYR A 87 -12.60 5.81 9.44
C TYR A 87 -12.09 4.92 10.58
N LYS A 88 -12.78 4.95 11.72
CA LYS A 88 -12.39 4.20 12.93
C LYS A 88 -12.93 2.78 13.00
N ASP A 89 -13.97 2.47 12.25
CA ASP A 89 -14.57 1.13 12.19
C ASP A 89 -14.97 0.82 10.75
N TYR A 90 -14.17 -0.03 10.11
CA TYR A 90 -14.35 -0.46 8.74
C TYR A 90 -14.18 -1.97 8.58
N LYS A 91 -14.58 -2.48 7.42
CA LYS A 91 -14.20 -3.79 6.90
C LYS A 91 -13.72 -3.61 5.47
N VAL A 92 -12.69 -4.34 5.09
CA VAL A 92 -12.20 -4.42 3.72
C VAL A 92 -12.30 -5.86 3.24
N LYS A 93 -12.74 -6.04 2.00
CA LYS A 93 -12.58 -7.28 1.24
C LYS A 93 -11.54 -7.05 0.16
N GLU A 94 -10.59 -7.97 0.05
CA GLU A 94 -9.51 -7.95 -0.92
C GLU A 94 -9.74 -9.03 -1.97
N TYR A 95 -9.57 -8.66 -3.24
CA TYR A 95 -9.73 -9.53 -4.39
C TYR A 95 -8.47 -9.39 -5.25
N VAL A 96 -7.57 -10.38 -5.20
CA VAL A 96 -6.43 -10.44 -6.12
C VAL A 96 -6.97 -10.77 -7.50
N VAL A 97 -6.80 -9.85 -8.45
CA VAL A 97 -7.27 -10.03 -9.83
C VAL A 97 -6.20 -10.70 -10.68
N ASP A 98 -4.97 -10.21 -10.55
CA ASP A 98 -3.77 -10.76 -11.19
C ASP A 98 -2.51 -10.38 -10.39
N LYS A 99 -1.32 -10.75 -10.88
CA LYS A 99 -0.02 -10.50 -10.22
C LYS A 99 0.35 -9.02 -10.00
N ASP A 100 -0.30 -8.12 -10.73
CA ASP A 100 -0.07 -6.68 -10.73
C ASP A 100 -1.31 -5.89 -10.25
N THR A 101 -2.44 -6.55 -9.98
CA THR A 101 -3.73 -5.89 -9.74
C THR A 101 -4.49 -6.49 -8.56
N ILE A 102 -4.95 -5.61 -7.66
CA ILE A 102 -5.86 -5.95 -6.56
C ILE A 102 -7.06 -5.01 -6.58
N MET A 103 -8.26 -5.57 -6.40
CA MET A 103 -9.48 -4.82 -6.16
C MET A 103 -9.85 -4.90 -4.68
N TYR A 104 -10.21 -3.76 -4.10
CA TYR A 104 -10.66 -3.64 -2.71
C TYR A 104 -12.11 -3.16 -2.65
N ASN A 105 -12.92 -3.82 -1.81
CA ASN A 105 -14.19 -3.27 -1.34
C ASN A 105 -14.01 -2.78 0.09
N PHE A 106 -13.88 -1.47 0.27
CA PHE A 106 -13.85 -0.82 1.58
C PHE A 106 -15.29 -0.49 2.00
N SER A 107 -15.69 -0.88 3.21
CA SER A 107 -16.99 -0.56 3.79
C SER A 107 -16.83 0.04 5.18
N SER A 108 -17.29 1.27 5.35
CA SER A 108 -17.40 1.92 6.65
C SER A 108 -18.56 1.33 7.45
N LYS A 109 -18.29 0.77 8.63
CA LYS A 109 -19.35 0.33 9.55
C LYS A 109 -19.91 1.52 10.33
N LYS A 110 -19.02 2.42 10.76
CA LYS A 110 -19.33 3.63 11.53
C LYS A 110 -18.59 4.84 10.93
N PRO A 111 -19.21 5.54 9.96
CA PRO A 111 -18.60 6.72 9.35
C PRO A 111 -18.50 7.88 10.35
N PRO A 112 -17.64 8.88 10.08
CA PRO A 112 -17.60 10.12 10.84
C PRO A 112 -18.95 10.86 10.84
N LYS A 113 -19.18 11.73 11.83
CA LYS A 113 -20.43 12.49 11.93
C LYS A 113 -20.62 13.36 10.67
N ASN A 114 -21.84 13.32 10.11
CA ASN A 114 -22.23 13.98 8.85
C ASN A 114 -21.58 13.40 7.57
N ILE A 115 -21.01 12.19 7.64
CA ILE A 115 -20.62 11.38 6.48
C ILE A 115 -21.55 10.17 6.43
N ASP A 116 -22.09 9.87 5.25
CA ASP A 116 -22.95 8.70 5.06
C ASP A 116 -22.17 7.39 5.18
N LYS A 117 -22.89 6.26 5.31
CA LYS A 117 -22.25 4.95 5.23
C LYS A 117 -21.66 4.77 3.83
N GLU A 118 -20.35 4.65 3.78
CA GLU A 118 -19.63 4.61 2.52
C GLU A 118 -19.16 3.19 2.17
N VAL A 119 -19.41 2.79 0.93
CA VAL A 119 -18.82 1.62 0.29
C VAL A 119 -18.02 2.12 -0.90
N LYS A 120 -16.70 1.96 -0.87
CA LYS A 120 -15.81 2.30 -1.99
C LYS A 120 -15.26 1.03 -2.61
N TRP A 121 -15.25 1.00 -3.94
CA TRP A 121 -14.42 0.08 -4.70
C TRP A 121 -13.13 0.82 -5.10
N ILE A 122 -11.97 0.22 -4.84
CA ILE A 122 -10.65 0.79 -5.16
C ILE A 122 -9.82 -0.28 -5.88
N ARG A 123 -9.40 -0.03 -7.13
CA ARG A 123 -8.45 -0.88 -7.85
C ARG A 123 -7.04 -0.33 -7.66
N VAL A 124 -6.16 -1.09 -7.02
CA VAL A 124 -4.73 -0.80 -6.91
C VAL A 124 -3.98 -1.62 -7.95
N VAL A 125 -3.05 -0.98 -8.64
CA VAL A 125 -2.20 -1.57 -9.67
C VAL A 125 -0.73 -1.32 -9.36
N ARG A 126 0.12 -2.30 -9.69
CA ARG A 126 1.58 -2.17 -9.68
C ARG A 126 2.02 -1.33 -10.88
N THR A 127 2.89 -0.36 -10.65
CA THR A 127 3.49 0.49 -11.68
C THR A 127 5.02 0.47 -11.57
N GLY A 128 5.71 1.09 -12.52
CA GLY A 128 7.17 1.30 -12.42
C GLY A 128 7.58 2.15 -11.21
N GLU A 129 6.66 2.97 -10.69
CA GLU A 129 6.81 3.85 -9.53
C GLU A 129 6.42 3.20 -8.20
N GLY A 130 5.92 1.97 -8.17
CA GLY A 130 5.31 1.34 -6.99
C GLY A 130 3.81 1.12 -7.14
N PHE A 131 3.10 0.86 -6.05
CA PHE A 131 1.65 0.64 -6.10
C PHE A 131 0.88 1.97 -6.23
N LYS A 132 -0.16 1.99 -7.08
CA LYS A 132 -1.00 3.17 -7.35
C LYS A 132 -2.47 2.80 -7.47
N VAL A 133 -3.36 3.67 -7.05
CA VAL A 133 -4.81 3.56 -7.31
C VAL A 133 -5.09 3.90 -8.77
N ARG A 134 -5.83 3.04 -9.50
CA ARG A 134 -6.09 3.21 -10.95
C ARG A 134 -6.84 4.51 -11.30
N SER A 135 -7.75 4.95 -10.44
CA SER A 135 -8.64 6.09 -10.68
C SER A 135 -9.10 6.68 -9.35
N TYR A 136 -9.11 8.02 -9.24
CA TYR A 136 -9.74 8.71 -8.11
C TYR A 136 -11.26 8.53 -8.09
N ALA A 137 -11.91 8.51 -9.25
CA ALA A 137 -13.36 8.54 -9.40
C ALA A 137 -14.05 7.17 -9.18
N ALA A 138 -13.38 6.23 -8.51
CA ALA A 138 -13.67 4.78 -8.48
C ALA A 138 -13.35 4.05 -9.81
N PRO A 139 -13.22 2.71 -9.81
CA PRO A 139 -13.07 1.91 -11.03
C PRO A 139 -14.38 1.82 -11.82
N TYR A 140 -14.29 1.42 -13.09
CA TYR A 140 -15.48 1.25 -13.94
C TYR A 140 -16.32 0.06 -13.46
N ARG A 141 -17.63 0.09 -13.72
CA ARG A 141 -18.56 -0.95 -13.24
C ARG A 141 -18.17 -2.36 -13.69
N ASN A 142 -17.74 -2.53 -14.94
CA ASN A 142 -17.29 -3.83 -15.47
C ASN A 142 -16.03 -4.37 -14.76
N GLU A 143 -15.22 -3.51 -14.12
CA GLU A 143 -14.09 -3.93 -13.28
C GLU A 143 -14.53 -4.40 -11.89
N ILE A 144 -15.67 -3.90 -11.41
CA ILE A 144 -16.28 -4.37 -10.16
C ILE A 144 -16.97 -5.70 -10.42
N ASP A 145 -17.73 -5.80 -11.51
CA ASP A 145 -18.43 -7.02 -11.94
C ASP A 145 -17.44 -8.20 -12.16
N GLU A 146 -16.19 -7.93 -12.54
CA GLU A 146 -15.07 -8.89 -12.64
C GLU A 146 -14.82 -9.68 -11.34
N VAL A 147 -15.04 -9.06 -10.17
CA VAL A 147 -14.80 -9.67 -8.86
C VAL A 147 -16.06 -9.81 -7.99
N ALA A 148 -17.18 -9.17 -8.36
CA ALA A 148 -18.38 -9.06 -7.52
C ALA A 148 -18.98 -10.42 -7.12
N ASP A 149 -19.00 -11.37 -8.04
CA ASP A 149 -19.54 -12.73 -7.83
C ASP A 149 -18.47 -13.73 -7.31
N THR A 150 -17.26 -13.26 -7.03
CA THR A 150 -16.17 -14.08 -6.51
C THR A 150 -16.10 -14.04 -4.98
N LYS A 151 -15.51 -15.08 -4.38
CA LYS A 151 -15.14 -15.04 -2.96
C LYS A 151 -13.89 -14.15 -2.80
N PRO A 152 -13.84 -13.21 -1.84
CA PRO A 152 -12.63 -12.44 -1.59
C PRO A 152 -11.46 -13.33 -1.21
N THR A 153 -10.27 -12.96 -1.69
CA THR A 153 -8.99 -13.60 -1.38
C THR A 153 -8.66 -13.45 0.10
N SER A 154 -8.91 -12.27 0.67
CA SER A 154 -8.83 -12.01 2.11
C SER A 154 -9.88 -11.00 2.57
N GLU A 155 -10.14 -10.96 3.87
CA GLU A 155 -10.93 -9.90 4.50
C GLU A 155 -10.18 -9.41 5.73
N PHE A 156 -10.20 -8.10 5.98
CA PHE A 156 -9.60 -7.49 7.17
C PHE A 156 -10.45 -6.34 7.70
N SER A 157 -10.15 -5.87 8.91
CA SER A 157 -10.88 -4.82 9.62
C SER A 157 -9.95 -3.81 10.29
N SER A 158 -10.52 -2.73 10.82
CA SER A 158 -9.77 -1.71 11.58
C SER A 158 -9.29 -2.16 12.96
N ASN A 159 -9.61 -3.39 13.38
CA ASN A 159 -9.29 -3.95 14.70
C ASN A 159 -8.29 -5.12 14.63
N ASP A 160 -7.76 -5.40 13.44
CA ASP A 160 -6.84 -6.51 13.15
C ASP A 160 -5.38 -6.06 13.34
#